data_AF-A0A4R0T7C4-F1
#
_entry.id   AF-A0A4R0T7C4-F1
#
_cell.length_a   1.000
_cell.length_b   1.000
_cell.length_c   1.000
_cell.angle_alpha   90.00
_cell.angle_beta   90.00
_cell.angle_gamma   90.00
#
_symmetry.space_group_name_H-M   'P 1'
#
loop_
_entity.id
_entity.type
_entity.pdbx_description
1 polymer ?
#
loop_
_entity_poly.entity_id
_entity_poly.type
_entity_poly.pdbx_seq_one_letter_code
_entity_poly.pdbx_strand_id
1 'polypeptide(L)'
;MARTNPSLAEALSPWSAPHDAAELLEGFRLSINALADEQHTGLPDSMRVLKVLHLRNDIELAALGGDWPAMGVRRLGGAWTLDARQFDLWAQGQVSVFRRRAEAAQPTVQMQSRMSLL
;
A
#
# COMPACT_ATOMS: atom_id res chain seq x y z
N MET A 1 16.78 14.10 10.50
CA MET A 1 16.13 14.20 9.17
C MET A 1 15.01 13.17 9.12
N ALA A 2 13.76 13.61 9.26
CA ALA A 2 12.61 12.74 9.01
C ALA A 2 12.57 12.42 7.51
N ARG A 3 12.42 11.15 7.16
CA ARG A 3 12.22 10.75 5.75
C ARG A 3 10.96 11.45 5.26
N THR A 4 11.07 12.33 4.26
CA THR A 4 9.94 13.10 3.72
C THR A 4 9.00 12.28 2.86
N ASN A 5 9.37 11.03 2.53
CA ASN A 5 8.55 10.10 1.76
C ASN A 5 8.52 8.73 2.49
N PRO A 6 7.39 8.35 3.11
CA PRO A 6 7.23 7.02 3.67
C PRO A 6 7.24 5.97 2.55
N SER A 7 7.75 4.78 2.86
CA SER A 7 7.80 3.62 1.97
C SER A 7 6.56 2.75 2.05
N LEU A 8 6.40 1.83 1.10
CA LEU A 8 5.34 0.83 1.16
C LEU A 8 5.43 -0.01 2.45
N ALA A 9 6.65 -0.38 2.87
CA ALA A 9 6.86 -1.11 4.11
C ALA A 9 6.42 -0.31 5.35
N GLU A 10 6.67 1.01 5.36
CA GLU A 10 6.18 1.89 6.42
C GLU A 10 4.65 1.98 6.38
N ALA A 11 4.02 2.12 5.20
CA ALA A 11 2.55 2.14 5.10
C ALA A 11 1.89 0.85 5.61
N LEU A 12 2.53 -0.30 5.42
CA LEU A 12 2.02 -1.61 5.86
C LEU A 12 2.40 -1.98 7.30
N SER A 13 3.18 -1.14 7.99
CA SER A 13 3.57 -1.37 9.37
C SER A 13 2.34 -1.46 10.30
N PRO A 14 2.33 -2.38 11.28
CA PRO A 14 1.25 -2.45 12.28
C PRO A 14 1.13 -1.17 13.13
N TRP A 15 2.17 -0.34 13.16
CA TRP A 15 2.22 0.92 13.89
C TRP A 15 1.72 2.13 13.08
N SER A 16 1.41 1.93 11.79
CA SER A 16 0.92 3.01 10.95
C SER A 16 -0.55 3.31 11.25
N ALA A 17 -0.87 4.61 11.33
CA ALA A 17 -2.24 5.04 11.51
C ALA A 17 -3.09 4.50 10.34
N PRO A 18 -4.23 3.84 10.59
CA PRO A 18 -5.00 3.21 9.52
C PRO A 18 -5.45 4.17 8.41
N HIS A 19 -5.71 5.44 8.75
CA HIS A 19 -6.06 6.45 7.76
C HIS A 19 -4.87 6.74 6.82
N ASP A 20 -3.71 7.08 7.38
CA ASP A 20 -2.49 7.36 6.62
C ASP A 20 -2.04 6.14 5.80
N ALA A 21 -2.13 4.94 6.37
CA ALA A 21 -1.82 3.69 5.67
C ALA A 21 -2.69 3.49 4.42
N ALA A 22 -3.99 3.82 4.51
CA ALA A 22 -4.91 3.74 3.38
C ALA A 22 -4.55 4.76 2.28
N GLU A 23 -4.25 6.01 2.64
CA GLU A 23 -3.88 7.05 1.68
C GLU A 23 -2.56 6.74 0.98
N LEU A 24 -1.54 6.33 1.74
CA LEU A 24 -0.24 5.96 1.19
C LEU A 24 -0.32 4.76 0.25
N LEU A 25 -1.04 3.71 0.66
CA LEU A 25 -1.20 2.52 -0.17
C LEU A 25 -1.96 2.83 -1.47
N GLU A 26 -2.99 3.67 -1.40
CA GLU A 26 -3.72 4.13 -2.59
C GLU A 26 -2.81 4.93 -3.54
N GLY A 27 -1.94 5.80 -3.00
CA GLY A 27 -0.95 6.52 -3.79
C GLY A 27 0.05 5.59 -4.49
N PHE A 28 0.55 4.56 -3.80
CA PHE A 28 1.43 3.56 -4.40
C PHE A 28 0.71 2.73 -5.48
N ARG A 29 -0.55 2.34 -5.22
CA ARG A 29 -1.40 1.61 -6.18
C ARG A 29 -1.52 2.37 -7.50
N LEU A 30 -1.92 3.65 -7.43
CA LEU A 30 -2.07 4.50 -8.61
C LEU A 30 -0.74 4.69 -9.35
N SER A 31 0.36 4.86 -8.62
CA SER A 31 1.69 5.05 -9.21
C SER A 31 2.21 3.80 -9.93
N ILE A 32 1.96 2.61 -9.39
CA ILE A 32 2.32 1.34 -10.05
C ILE A 32 1.47 1.12 -11.30
N ASN A 33 0.16 1.40 -11.24
CA ASN A 33 -0.71 1.27 -12.41
C ASN A 33 -0.29 2.24 -13.52
N ALA A 34 0.02 3.49 -13.16
CA ALA A 34 0.53 4.48 -14.12
C ALA A 34 1.86 4.02 -14.75
N LEU A 35 2.76 3.42 -13.97
CA LEU A 35 4.02 2.88 -14.48
C LEU A 35 3.79 1.69 -15.44
N ALA A 36 2.87 0.80 -15.09
CA ALA A 36 2.50 -0.34 -15.93
C ALA A 36 1.88 0.12 -17.26
N ASP A 37 1.03 1.14 -17.22
CA ASP A 37 0.43 1.76 -18.40
C ASP A 37 1.49 2.48 -19.25
N GLU A 38 2.39 3.25 -18.64
CA GLU A 38 3.53 3.94 -19.30
C GLU A 38 4.42 2.93 -20.05
N GLN A 39 4.66 1.77 -19.46
CA GLN A 39 5.53 0.73 -20.03
C GLN A 39 4.77 -0.30 -20.88
N HIS A 40 3.45 -0.15 -21.03
CA HIS A 40 2.58 -1.09 -21.75
C HIS A 40 2.79 -2.56 -21.34
N THR A 41 2.96 -2.82 -20.03
CA THR A 41 3.27 -4.14 -19.47
C THR A 41 2.56 -4.38 -18.15
N GLY A 42 2.21 -5.64 -17.86
CA GLY A 42 1.74 -6.04 -16.54
C GLY A 42 2.86 -6.26 -15.51
N LEU A 43 4.11 -6.30 -15.98
CA LEU A 43 5.31 -6.53 -15.18
C LEU A 43 6.28 -5.37 -15.40
N PRO A 44 6.07 -4.23 -14.73
CA PRO A 44 6.94 -3.06 -14.87
C PRO A 44 8.39 -3.34 -14.47
N ASP A 45 9.29 -2.45 -14.91
CA ASP A 45 10.72 -2.52 -14.62
C ASP A 45 11.00 -2.52 -13.10
N SER A 46 11.87 -3.43 -12.67
CA SER A 46 12.15 -3.68 -11.24
C SER A 46 12.69 -2.43 -10.54
N MET A 47 13.62 -1.70 -11.16
CA MET A 47 14.21 -0.51 -10.57
C MET A 47 13.19 0.63 -10.44
N ARG A 48 12.30 0.76 -11.43
CA ARG A 48 11.21 1.73 -11.41
C ARG A 48 10.17 1.39 -10.33
N VAL A 49 9.84 0.11 -10.15
CA VAL A 49 8.99 -0.37 -9.05
C VAL A 49 9.59 -0.01 -7.69
N LEU A 50 10.86 -0.33 -7.44
CA LEU A 50 11.52 0.01 -6.16
C LEU A 50 11.49 1.50 -5.88
N LYS A 51 11.72 2.33 -6.91
CA LYS A 51 11.65 3.79 -6.79
C LYS A 51 10.23 4.27 -6.46
N VAL A 52 9.20 3.72 -7.10
CA VAL A 52 7.80 4.10 -6.83
C VAL A 52 7.40 3.71 -5.41
N LEU A 53 7.81 2.52 -4.93
CA LEU A 53 7.47 2.01 -3.60
C LEU A 53 8.37 2.57 -2.48
N HIS A 54 9.32 3.43 -2.84
CA HIS A 54 10.38 3.96 -1.97
C HIS A 54 11.15 2.87 -1.20
N LEU A 55 11.38 1.73 -1.83
CA LEU A 55 12.17 0.63 -1.28
C LEU A 55 13.64 0.81 -1.63
N ARG A 56 14.53 0.38 -0.72
CA ARG A 56 15.97 0.56 -0.88
C ARG A 56 16.58 -0.43 -1.85
N ASN A 57 16.02 -1.63 -1.92
CA ASN A 57 16.54 -2.73 -2.72
C ASN A 57 15.47 -3.80 -2.97
N ASP A 58 15.82 -4.75 -3.81
CA ASP A 58 15.01 -5.89 -4.22
C ASP A 58 14.74 -6.90 -3.09
N ILE A 59 15.63 -7.00 -2.09
CA ILE A 59 15.43 -7.84 -0.90
C ILE A 59 14.24 -7.33 -0.08
N GLU A 60 14.08 -6.01 0.08
CA GLU A 60 12.91 -5.42 0.76
C GLU A 60 11.60 -5.75 0.01
N LEU A 61 11.61 -5.72 -1.32
CA LEU A 61 10.45 -6.11 -2.13
C LEU A 61 10.14 -7.61 -1.99
N ALA A 62 11.17 -8.46 -1.99
CA ALA A 62 11.01 -9.90 -1.78
C ALA A 62 10.46 -10.22 -0.39
N ALA A 63 10.93 -9.51 0.65
CA ALA A 63 10.43 -9.66 2.02
C ALA A 63 8.94 -9.30 2.10
N LEU A 64 8.53 -8.18 1.51
CA LEU A 64 7.10 -7.82 1.42
C LEU A 64 6.27 -8.87 0.67
N GLY A 65 6.82 -9.48 -0.38
CA GLY A 65 6.17 -10.59 -1.08
C GLY A 65 6.03 -11.85 -0.23
N GLY A 66 6.97 -12.09 0.69
CA GLY A 66 6.90 -13.17 1.67
C GLY A 66 5.83 -12.93 2.73
N ASP A 67 5.75 -11.70 3.26
CA ASP A 67 4.74 -11.30 4.24
C ASP A 67 3.33 -11.21 3.62
N TRP A 68 3.26 -10.84 2.33
CA TRP A 68 2.02 -10.64 1.58
C TRP A 68 2.02 -11.43 0.25
N PRO A 69 1.80 -12.76 0.27
CA PRO A 69 1.88 -13.59 -0.94
C PRO A 69 0.91 -13.18 -2.07
N ALA A 70 -0.21 -12.55 -1.72
CA ALA A 70 -1.20 -12.06 -2.68
C ALA A 70 -0.83 -10.71 -3.32
N MET A 71 0.24 -10.04 -2.86
CA MET A 71 0.66 -8.72 -3.33
C MET A 71 1.16 -8.74 -4.79
N GLY A 72 1.49 -9.92 -5.33
CA GLY A 72 1.94 -10.05 -6.72
C GLY A 72 3.43 -9.79 -6.93
N VAL A 73 4.28 -9.97 -5.91
CA VAL A 73 5.74 -9.91 -6.10
C VAL A 73 6.20 -11.10 -6.94
N ARG A 74 6.98 -10.85 -7.99
CA ARG A 74 7.47 -11.87 -8.93
C ARG A 74 8.94 -11.72 -9.20
N ARG A 75 9.59 -12.84 -9.55
CA ARG A 75 10.99 -12.84 -9.99
C ARG A 75 11.05 -12.96 -11.51
N LEU A 76 11.70 -12.01 -12.17
CA LEU A 76 11.89 -11.98 -13.63
C LEU A 76 13.36 -11.71 -13.94
N GLY A 77 14.01 -12.58 -14.73
CA GLY A 77 15.40 -12.39 -15.13
C GLY A 77 16.40 -12.28 -13.96
N GLY A 78 16.04 -12.83 -12.79
CA GLY A 78 16.85 -12.75 -11.57
C GLY A 78 16.48 -11.62 -10.61
N ALA A 79 15.78 -10.58 -11.07
CA ALA A 79 15.34 -9.43 -10.28
C ALA A 79 13.90 -9.58 -9.77
N TRP A 80 13.59 -8.93 -8.65
CA TRP A 80 12.24 -8.85 -8.10
C TRP A 80 11.47 -7.66 -8.66
N THR A 81 10.26 -7.92 -9.14
CA THR A 81 9.30 -6.92 -9.61
C THR A 81 7.91 -7.23 -9.04
N LEU A 82 6.89 -6.53 -9.53
CA LEU A 82 5.52 -6.59 -9.10
C LEU A 82 4.61 -6.80 -10.31
N ASP A 83 3.66 -7.73 -10.23
CA ASP A 83 2.56 -7.83 -11.17
C ASP A 83 1.55 -6.71 -10.84
N ALA A 84 1.43 -5.75 -11.75
CA ALA A 84 0.64 -4.55 -11.51
C ALA A 84 -0.85 -4.86 -11.28
N ARG A 85 -1.40 -5.87 -11.97
CA ARG A 85 -2.82 -6.25 -11.82
C ARG A 85 -3.07 -6.94 -10.49
N GLN A 86 -2.17 -7.86 -10.10
CA GLN A 86 -2.29 -8.52 -8.80
C GLN A 86 -2.13 -7.53 -7.65
N PHE A 87 -1.15 -6.62 -7.77
CA PHE A 87 -0.93 -5.56 -6.80
C PHE A 87 -2.14 -4.63 -6.68
N ASP A 88 -2.74 -4.23 -7.81
CA ASP A 88 -3.91 -3.36 -7.84
C ASP A 88 -5.08 -3.97 -7.03
N LEU A 89 -5.43 -5.22 -7.32
CA LEU A 89 -6.51 -5.93 -6.64
C LEU A 89 -6.22 -6.12 -5.15
N TRP A 90 -4.99 -6.51 -4.81
CA TRP A 90 -4.58 -6.68 -3.42
C TRP A 90 -4.61 -5.35 -2.66
N ALA A 91 -4.08 -4.28 -3.26
CA ALA A 91 -4.03 -2.95 -2.66
C ALA A 91 -5.45 -2.40 -2.40
N GLN A 92 -6.39 -2.55 -3.35
CA GLN A 92 -7.80 -2.17 -3.14
C GLN A 92 -8.41 -2.88 -1.92
N GLY A 93 -8.10 -4.18 -1.76
CA GLY A 93 -8.53 -4.96 -0.60
C GLY A 93 -7.95 -4.42 0.72
N GLN A 94 -6.65 -4.15 0.75
CA GLN A 94 -5.97 -3.61 1.95
C GLN A 94 -6.41 -2.18 2.29
N VAL A 95 -6.57 -1.30 1.30
CA VAL A 95 -7.13 0.05 1.50
C VAL A 95 -8.52 -0.05 2.15
N SER A 96 -9.37 -0.96 1.68
CA SER A 96 -10.68 -1.20 2.29
C SER A 96 -10.58 -1.67 3.75
N VAL A 97 -9.60 -2.51 4.07
CA VAL A 97 -9.33 -2.95 5.46
C VAL A 97 -8.89 -1.77 6.33
N PHE A 98 -7.95 -0.96 5.85
CA PHE A 98 -7.43 0.19 6.57
C PHE A 98 -8.49 1.25 6.82
N ARG A 99 -9.34 1.56 5.83
CA ARG A 99 -10.47 2.48 6.00
C ARG A 99 -11.45 2.02 7.09
N ARG A 100 -11.85 0.75 7.09
CA ARG A 100 -12.71 0.18 8.16
C ARG A 100 -12.07 0.27 9.54
N ARG A 101 -10.76 0.05 9.63
CA ARG A 101 -10.02 0.21 10.90
C ARG A 101 -9.97 1.67 11.34
N ALA A 102 -9.79 2.60 10.41
CA ALA A 102 -9.80 4.04 10.69
C ALA A 102 -11.17 4.49 11.22
N GLU A 103 -12.27 4.02 10.61
CA GLU A 103 -13.64 4.27 11.06
C GLU A 103 -13.88 3.71 12.46
N ALA A 104 -13.46 2.47 12.73
CA ALA A 104 -13.60 1.85 14.05
C ALA A 104 -12.76 2.53 15.15
N ALA A 105 -11.65 3.18 14.77
CA ALA A 105 -10.79 3.92 15.69
C ALA A 105 -11.32 5.34 16.00
N GLN A 106 -12.31 5.84 15.27
CA GLN A 106 -12.98 7.10 15.61
C GLN A 106 -14.01 6.81 16.71
N PRO A 107 -13.80 7.29 17.95
CA PRO A 107 -14.82 7.15 18.98
C PRO A 107 -16.07 7.89 18.53
N THR A 108 -17.21 7.23 18.66
CA THR A 108 -18.54 7.64 18.21
C THR A 108 -18.94 9.01 18.78
N VAL A 109 -18.48 10.12 18.18
CA VAL A 109 -18.95 11.48 18.53
C VAL A 109 -20.46 11.62 18.23
N GLN A 110 -21.05 10.72 17.44
CA GLN A 110 -22.48 10.70 17.16
C GLN A 110 -23.37 10.11 18.27
N MET A 111 -22.82 9.51 19.34
CA MET A 111 -23.66 8.90 20.39
C MET A 111 -23.99 9.85 21.56
N GLN A 112 -23.39 11.04 21.63
CA GLN A 112 -23.69 12.03 22.68
C GLN A 112 -24.74 13.07 22.29
N SER A 113 -25.00 13.32 21.00
CA SER A 113 -26.06 14.27 20.60
C SER A 113 -27.49 13.72 20.72
N ARG A 114 -27.67 12.46 21.10
CA ARG A 114 -29.00 11.84 21.30
C ARG A 114 -29.44 11.71 22.77
N MET A 115 -28.59 12.09 23.72
CA MET A 115 -28.89 12.01 25.17
C MET A 115 -29.16 13.37 25.83
N SER A 116 -29.42 14.41 25.04
CA SER A 116 -29.78 15.74 25.55
C SER A 116 -31.16 16.18 25.06
N LEU A 117 -32.18 15.34 25.24
CA LEU A 117 -33.59 15.71 25.11
C LEU A 117 -34.43 14.81 26.05
N LEU A 118 -34.29 15.03 27.35
CA LEU A 118 -35.30 14.72 28.37
C LEU A 118 -35.30 15.85 29.40
#